data_AF-A0AAV6A542-F1
#
_entry.id   AF-A0AAV6A542-F1
#
_cell.length_a   1.000
_cell.length_b   1.000
_cell.length_c   1.000
_cell.angle_alpha   90.00
_cell.angle_beta   90.00
_cell.angle_gamma   90.00
#
_symmetry.space_group_name_H-M   'P 1'
#
loop_
_entity.id
_entity.type
_entity.pdbx_description
1 polymer ?
#
loop_
_entity_poly.entity_id
_entity_poly.type
_entity_poly.pdbx_seq_one_letter_code
_entity_poly.pdbx_strand_id
1 'polypeptide(L)'
;MVAVALCLLARTSGAEEPIEKRMDDLFGEHERYLAFFQTLKDSVVRDDKKAVARLLHYPLDVFDERGRHVVRTPAEFLKRYHEVFNENVIRAVKAQEPATLFANWRGVMLGNGQVWFSGVCADKSRDQPCADKVIKVITINTNAPRT
;
A
#
# COMPACT_ATOMS: atom_id res chain seq x y z
N MET A 1 -7.96 51.66 32.37
CA MET A 1 -7.23 50.42 32.04
C MET A 1 -8.24 49.34 31.72
N VAL A 2 -8.39 48.96 30.46
CA VAL A 2 -9.09 47.72 30.08
C VAL A 2 -8.17 47.02 29.10
N ALA A 3 -7.43 46.05 29.60
CA ALA A 3 -6.61 45.19 28.76
C ALA A 3 -7.55 44.24 28.01
N VAL A 4 -7.63 44.40 26.69
CA VAL A 4 -8.27 43.44 25.81
C VAL A 4 -7.36 42.21 25.76
N ALA A 5 -7.74 41.18 26.51
CA ALA A 5 -7.13 39.87 26.40
C ALA A 5 -7.59 39.25 25.06
N LEU A 6 -6.76 39.41 24.03
CA LEU A 6 -6.91 38.73 22.76
C LEU A 6 -6.72 37.23 23.00
N CYS A 7 -7.83 36.51 23.15
CA CYS A 7 -7.82 35.06 23.26
C CYS A 7 -7.27 34.49 21.95
N LEU A 8 -6.02 34.03 21.98
CA LEU A 8 -5.41 33.25 20.90
C LEU A 8 -6.18 31.94 20.78
N LEU A 9 -7.17 31.91 19.89
CA LEU A 9 -7.68 30.66 19.34
C LEU A 9 -6.54 30.04 18.55
N ALA A 10 -5.77 29.16 19.21
CA ALA A 10 -4.93 28.20 18.51
C ALA A 10 -5.86 27.37 17.64
N ARG A 11 -5.91 27.70 16.35
CA ARG A 11 -6.48 26.80 15.34
C ARG A 11 -5.61 25.56 15.37
N THR A 12 -6.10 24.48 15.98
CA THR A 12 -5.61 23.15 15.65
C THR A 12 -5.98 22.93 14.19
N SER A 13 -5.07 23.24 13.27
CA SER A 13 -5.11 22.67 11.92
C SER A 13 -5.23 21.15 12.12
N GLY A 14 -6.28 20.56 11.56
CA GLY A 14 -6.76 19.21 11.89
C GLY A 14 -5.63 18.21 12.10
N ALA A 15 -5.61 17.56 13.26
CA ALA A 15 -4.82 16.37 13.43
C ALA A 15 -5.20 15.42 12.29
N GLU A 16 -4.22 15.04 11.47
CA GLU A 16 -4.42 14.01 10.46
C GLU A 16 -4.93 12.76 11.19
N GLU A 17 -6.02 12.18 10.69
CA GLU A 17 -6.64 11.02 11.33
C GLU A 17 -5.60 9.88 11.41
N PRO A 18 -5.45 9.19 12.57
CA PRO A 18 -4.56 8.05 12.68
C PRO A 18 -4.89 7.00 11.62
N ILE A 19 -3.85 6.43 11.01
CA ILE A 19 -4.02 5.49 9.89
C ILE A 19 -4.86 4.27 10.29
N GLU A 20 -4.77 3.84 11.54
CA GLU A 20 -5.54 2.73 12.10
C GLU A 20 -7.03 3.02 11.96
N LYS A 21 -7.47 4.16 12.48
CA LYS A 21 -8.87 4.59 12.40
C LYS A 21 -9.31 4.75 10.94
N ARG A 22 -8.46 5.34 10.10
CA ARG A 22 -8.73 5.51 8.67
C ARG A 22 -8.96 4.16 7.97
N MET A 23 -8.16 3.15 8.29
CA MET A 23 -8.29 1.80 7.75
C MET A 23 -9.53 1.07 8.31
N ASP A 24 -9.86 1.25 9.58
CA ASP A 24 -11.11 0.71 10.16
C ASP A 24 -12.33 1.27 9.44
N ASP A 25 -12.39 2.57 9.19
CA ASP A 25 -13.48 3.21 8.46
C ASP A 25 -13.59 2.72 7.00
N LEU A 26 -12.46 2.40 6.36
CA LEU A 26 -12.42 1.99 4.95
C LEU A 26 -12.63 0.49 4.73
N PHE A 27 -12.09 -0.34 5.63
CA PHE A 27 -11.93 -1.77 5.43
C PHE A 27 -12.58 -2.60 6.54
N GLY A 28 -12.92 -1.99 7.67
CA GLY A 28 -13.46 -2.65 8.86
C GLY A 28 -12.41 -3.36 9.72
N GLU A 29 -11.13 -3.27 9.35
CA GLU A 29 -10.01 -3.90 10.05
C GLU A 29 -8.68 -3.22 9.66
N HIS A 30 -7.88 -2.79 10.63
CA HIS A 30 -6.56 -2.21 10.37
C HIS A 30 -5.41 -3.19 10.67
N GLU A 31 -5.57 -4.09 11.65
CA GLU A 31 -4.49 -4.94 12.14
C GLU A 31 -3.94 -5.86 11.05
N ARG A 32 -4.82 -6.44 10.21
CA ARG A 32 -4.39 -7.29 9.09
C ARG A 32 -3.67 -6.50 8.01
N TYR A 33 -4.05 -5.24 7.77
CA TYR A 33 -3.40 -4.38 6.79
C TYR A 33 -2.00 -3.94 7.27
N LEU A 34 -1.86 -3.59 8.55
CA LEU A 34 -0.56 -3.28 9.14
C LEU A 34 0.36 -4.52 9.20
N ALA A 35 -0.18 -5.69 9.56
CA ALA A 35 0.57 -6.94 9.55
C ALA A 35 1.03 -7.33 8.13
N PHE A 36 0.17 -7.13 7.12
CA PHE A 36 0.52 -7.34 5.72
C PHE A 36 1.63 -6.37 5.28
N PHE A 37 1.51 -5.08 5.61
CA PHE A 37 2.54 -4.08 5.33
C PHE A 37 3.90 -4.50 5.92
N GLN A 38 3.94 -4.89 7.20
CA GLN A 38 5.18 -5.33 7.83
C GLN A 38 5.77 -6.55 7.13
N THR A 39 4.94 -7.53 6.79
CA THR A 39 5.37 -8.74 6.06
C THR A 39 5.97 -8.40 4.69
N LEU A 40 5.36 -7.45 3.97
CA LEU A 40 5.87 -6.95 2.69
C LEU A 40 7.22 -6.25 2.87
N LYS A 41 7.31 -5.28 3.80
CA LYS A 41 8.53 -4.53 4.09
C LYS A 41 9.67 -5.47 4.45
N ASP A 42 9.44 -6.41 5.35
CA ASP A 42 10.41 -7.40 5.78
C ASP A 42 10.90 -8.31 4.64
N SER A 43 9.99 -8.77 3.78
CA SER A 43 10.32 -9.61 2.63
C SER A 43 11.21 -8.85 1.64
N VAL A 44 10.95 -7.56 1.41
CA VAL A 44 11.77 -6.69 0.56
C VAL A 44 13.11 -6.36 1.21
N VAL A 45 13.16 -6.14 2.53
CA VAL A 45 14.40 -5.88 3.27
C VAL A 45 15.34 -7.08 3.20
N ARG A 46 14.82 -8.31 3.30
CA ARG A 46 15.60 -9.55 3.20
C ARG A 46 15.92 -9.99 1.76
N ASP A 47 15.47 -9.24 0.75
CA ASP A 47 15.50 -9.65 -0.67
C ASP A 47 14.88 -11.04 -0.92
N ASP A 48 13.84 -11.41 -0.15
CA ASP A 48 13.12 -12.68 -0.32
C ASP A 48 12.08 -12.55 -1.43
N LYS A 49 12.57 -12.68 -2.66
CA LYS A 49 11.77 -12.56 -3.89
C LYS A 49 10.61 -13.55 -3.94
N LYS A 50 10.80 -14.75 -3.37
CA LYS A 50 9.77 -15.79 -3.30
C LYS A 50 8.67 -15.42 -2.31
N ALA A 51 9.02 -14.83 -1.18
CA ALA A 51 8.04 -14.28 -0.24
C ALA A 51 7.26 -13.12 -0.87
N VAL A 52 7.94 -12.17 -1.49
CA VAL A 52 7.26 -11.06 -2.20
C VAL A 52 6.30 -11.60 -3.26
N ALA A 53 6.70 -12.59 -4.06
CA ALA A 53 5.85 -13.20 -5.07
C ALA A 53 4.53 -13.76 -4.50
N ARG A 54 4.54 -14.30 -3.27
CA ARG A 54 3.33 -14.81 -2.61
C ARG A 54 2.38 -13.71 -2.14
N LEU A 55 2.87 -12.48 -1.96
CA LEU A 55 2.08 -11.33 -1.51
C LEU A 55 1.37 -10.60 -2.66
N LEU A 56 1.69 -10.92 -3.92
CA LEU A 56 1.09 -10.27 -5.09
C LEU A 56 -0.25 -10.90 -5.47
N HIS A 57 -1.18 -10.07 -5.91
CA HIS A 57 -2.37 -10.53 -6.62
C HIS A 57 -2.02 -10.68 -8.10
N TYR A 58 -2.27 -11.86 -8.65
CA TYR A 58 -2.05 -12.14 -10.06
C TYR A 58 -3.40 -12.24 -10.81
N PRO A 59 -3.51 -11.68 -12.03
CA PRO A 59 -2.52 -10.85 -12.72
C PRO A 59 -2.23 -9.53 -12.00
N LEU A 60 -0.95 -9.16 -11.90
CA LEU A 60 -0.48 -7.93 -11.26
C LEU A 60 -0.38 -6.83 -12.30
N ASP A 61 -1.02 -5.69 -12.03
CA ASP A 61 -0.85 -4.47 -12.82
C ASP A 61 0.47 -3.77 -12.46
N VAL A 62 1.28 -3.51 -13.47
CA VAL A 62 2.54 -2.78 -13.34
C VAL A 62 2.52 -1.58 -14.28
N PHE A 63 2.90 -0.42 -13.75
CA PHE A 63 3.02 0.83 -14.50
C PHE A 63 4.48 1.25 -14.54
N ASP A 64 4.95 1.59 -15.73
CA ASP A 64 6.29 2.14 -15.97
C ASP A 64 6.20 3.37 -16.91
N GLU A 65 7.34 3.85 -17.39
CA GLU A 65 7.45 4.97 -18.34
C GLU A 65 6.74 4.73 -19.69
N ARG A 66 6.51 3.47 -20.07
CA ARG A 66 5.84 3.03 -21.31
C ARG A 66 4.34 2.80 -21.10
N GLY A 67 3.86 2.88 -19.86
CA GLY A 67 2.46 2.72 -19.48
C GLY A 67 2.18 1.43 -18.72
N ARG A 68 0.94 0.96 -18.81
CA ARG A 68 0.48 -0.23 -18.09
C ARG A 68 0.88 -1.51 -18.81
N HIS A 69 1.42 -2.46 -18.06
CA HIS A 69 1.56 -3.85 -18.47
C HIS A 69 1.18 -4.79 -17.31
N VAL A 70 1.14 -6.10 -17.57
CA VAL A 70 0.68 -7.10 -16.61
C VAL A 70 1.72 -8.18 -16.41
N VAL A 71 1.95 -8.56 -15.16
CA VAL A 71 2.70 -9.76 -14.78
C VAL A 71 1.69 -10.82 -14.35
N ARG A 72 1.67 -11.97 -15.03
CA ARG A 72 0.56 -12.94 -14.91
C ARG A 72 0.77 -14.01 -13.85
N THR A 73 2.01 -14.32 -13.50
CA THR A 73 2.33 -15.46 -12.63
C THR A 73 3.49 -15.17 -11.68
N PRO A 74 3.60 -15.93 -10.57
CA PRO A 74 4.79 -15.90 -9.72
C PRO A 74 6.08 -16.18 -10.48
N ALA A 75 6.06 -17.14 -11.42
CA ALA A 75 7.23 -17.51 -12.21
C ALA A 75 7.68 -16.37 -13.14
N GLU A 76 6.74 -15.67 -13.76
CA GLU A 76 7.03 -14.48 -14.57
C GLU A 76 7.59 -13.35 -13.69
N PHE A 77 6.96 -13.09 -12.54
CA PHE A 77 7.43 -12.08 -11.59
C PHE A 77 8.87 -12.34 -11.14
N LEU A 78 9.21 -13.58 -10.77
CA LEU A 78 10.57 -13.91 -10.33
C LEU A 78 11.62 -13.66 -11.42
N LYS A 79 11.29 -13.93 -12.70
CA LYS A 79 12.18 -13.61 -13.84
C LYS A 79 12.35 -12.11 -14.03
N ARG A 80 11.32 -11.31 -13.71
CA ARG A 80 11.25 -9.86 -13.89
C ARG A 80 11.39 -9.08 -12.58
N TYR A 81 11.92 -9.69 -11.52
CA TYR A 81 11.84 -9.12 -10.18
C TYR A 81 12.41 -7.70 -10.09
N HIS A 82 13.61 -7.48 -10.65
CA HIS A 82 14.26 -6.17 -10.62
C HIS A 82 13.63 -5.13 -11.57
N GLU A 83 12.78 -5.56 -12.50
CA GLU A 83 11.97 -4.66 -13.32
C GLU A 83 10.77 -4.15 -12.51
N VAL A 84 10.09 -5.05 -11.79
CA VAL A 84 8.87 -4.73 -11.03
C VAL A 84 9.20 -4.12 -9.66
N PHE A 85 10.08 -4.74 -8.88
CA PHE A 85 10.65 -4.20 -7.65
C PHE A 85 12.02 -3.61 -7.97
N ASN A 86 12.03 -2.54 -8.76
CA ASN A 86 13.23 -1.77 -9.06
C ASN A 86 13.69 -0.94 -7.84
N GLU A 87 14.80 -0.22 -7.97
CA GLU A 87 15.34 0.59 -6.86
C GLU A 87 14.34 1.64 -6.33
N ASN A 88 13.49 2.20 -7.18
CA ASN A 88 12.47 3.18 -6.78
C ASN A 88 11.43 2.54 -5.86
N VAL A 89 10.87 1.40 -6.27
CA VAL A 89 9.88 0.64 -5.49
C VAL A 89 10.50 0.12 -4.20
N ILE A 90 11.69 -0.48 -4.26
CA ILE A 90 12.39 -1.01 -3.09
C ILE A 90 12.64 0.10 -2.06
N ARG A 91 13.08 1.28 -2.50
CA ARG A 91 13.32 2.42 -1.60
C ARG A 91 12.04 2.88 -0.92
N ALA A 92 10.95 3.05 -1.68
CA ALA A 92 9.66 3.44 -1.14
C ALA A 92 9.18 2.45 -0.06
N VAL A 93 9.28 1.14 -0.33
CA VAL A 93 8.89 0.11 0.64
C VAL A 93 9.76 0.15 1.90
N LYS A 94 11.08 0.28 1.75
CA LYS A 94 12.02 0.29 2.89
C LYS A 94 11.88 1.54 3.76
N ALA A 95 11.62 2.70 3.15
CA ALA A 95 11.51 3.98 3.84
C ALA A 95 10.13 4.23 4.45
N GLN A 96 9.10 3.52 4.01
CA GLN A 96 7.74 3.71 4.49
C GLN A 96 7.64 3.37 5.98
N GLU A 97 7.03 4.25 6.77
CA GLU A 97 6.68 3.99 8.16
C GLU A 97 5.16 3.76 8.31
N PRO A 98 4.70 2.95 9.28
CA PRO A 98 3.27 2.68 9.47
C PRO A 98 2.43 3.96 9.59
N ALA A 99 2.88 4.92 10.42
CA ALA A 99 2.16 6.15 10.70
C ALA A 99 2.04 7.10 9.49
N THR A 100 2.82 6.87 8.43
CA THR A 100 2.79 7.70 7.20
C THR A 100 2.18 6.97 6.01
N LEU A 101 1.56 5.81 6.25
CA LEU A 101 0.79 5.11 5.22
C LEU A 101 -0.41 5.97 4.81
N PHE A 102 -0.74 5.93 3.53
CA PHE A 102 -1.94 6.56 3.00
C PHE A 102 -2.97 5.49 2.64
N ALA A 103 -4.24 5.73 2.95
CA ALA A 103 -5.33 4.81 2.62
C ALA A 103 -6.55 5.53 2.04
N ASN A 104 -7.15 4.91 1.02
CA ASN A 104 -8.45 5.29 0.49
C ASN A 104 -9.22 4.04 0.01
N TRP A 105 -10.37 4.25 -0.63
CA TRP A 105 -11.23 3.16 -1.11
C TRP A 105 -10.55 2.16 -2.06
N ARG A 106 -9.42 2.52 -2.70
CA ARG A 106 -8.65 1.62 -3.56
C ARG A 106 -7.75 0.66 -2.77
N GLY A 107 -7.37 1.04 -1.54
CA GLY A 107 -6.44 0.30 -0.72
C GLY A 107 -5.45 1.22 0.01
N VAL A 108 -4.35 0.62 0.44
CA VAL A 108 -3.24 1.28 1.13
C VAL A 108 -2.09 1.50 0.14
N MET A 109 -1.51 2.70 0.19
CA MET A 109 -0.44 3.16 -0.68
C MET A 109 0.87 3.28 0.10
N LEU A 110 1.98 2.85 -0.53
CA LEU A 110 3.33 3.13 -0.05
C LEU A 110 4.03 4.13 -0.98
N GLY A 111 4.88 4.96 -0.38
CA GLY A 111 5.57 6.05 -1.06
C GLY A 111 4.58 7.06 -1.65
N ASN A 112 4.86 7.51 -2.88
CA ASN A 112 3.99 8.38 -3.66
C ASN A 112 3.13 7.59 -4.67
N GLY A 113 2.87 6.30 -4.40
CA GLY A 113 2.08 5.44 -5.29
C GLY A 113 2.87 4.29 -5.93
N GLN A 114 4.10 4.04 -5.48
CA GLN A 114 4.93 2.93 -5.96
C GLN A 114 4.26 1.58 -5.74
N VAL A 115 3.56 1.40 -4.62
CA VAL A 115 2.88 0.15 -4.28
C VAL A 115 1.48 0.44 -3.77
N TRP A 116 0.52 -0.33 -4.25
CA TRP A 116 -0.84 -0.39 -3.69
C TRP A 116 -1.18 -1.81 -3.28
N PHE A 117 -1.74 -1.97 -2.08
CA PHE A 117 -2.26 -3.25 -1.60
C PHE A 117 -3.67 -3.10 -1.04
N SER A 118 -4.49 -4.14 -1.19
CA SER A 118 -5.88 -4.14 -0.75
C SER A 118 -6.39 -5.58 -0.53
N GLY A 119 -7.53 -5.71 0.15
CA GLY A 119 -8.25 -6.96 0.26
C GLY A 119 -8.82 -7.39 -1.09
N VAL A 120 -8.42 -8.56 -1.58
CA VAL A 120 -8.97 -9.20 -2.79
C VAL A 120 -9.74 -10.45 -2.41
N CYS A 121 -10.81 -10.74 -3.13
CA CYS A 121 -11.60 -11.95 -2.91
C CYS A 121 -10.76 -13.17 -3.22
N ALA A 122 -10.68 -14.10 -2.26
CA ALA A 122 -9.91 -15.34 -2.42
C ALA A 122 -10.45 -16.17 -3.59
N ASP A 123 -11.77 -16.19 -3.77
CA ASP A 123 -12.47 -16.95 -4.79
C ASP A 123 -13.15 -16.03 -5.82
N LYS A 124 -12.94 -16.31 -7.11
CA LYS A 124 -13.49 -15.54 -8.25
C LYS A 124 -14.95 -15.88 -8.59
N SER A 125 -15.75 -16.27 -7.60
CA SER A 125 -17.19 -16.44 -7.83
C SER A 125 -17.79 -15.05 -8.04
N ARG A 126 -18.17 -14.74 -9.28
CA ARG A 126 -18.81 -13.46 -9.65
C ARG A 126 -20.18 -13.27 -8.98
N ASP A 127 -20.73 -14.36 -8.43
CA ASP A 127 -22.12 -14.47 -7.98
C ASP A 127 -22.24 -14.59 -6.45
N GLN A 128 -21.12 -14.62 -5.72
CA GLN A 128 -21.13 -14.65 -4.25
C GLN A 128 -20.55 -13.39 -3.63
N PRO A 129 -21.18 -12.86 -2.57
CA PRO A 129 -20.58 -11.79 -1.79
C PRO A 129 -19.23 -12.27 -1.27
N CYS A 130 -18.24 -11.39 -1.42
CA CYS A 130 -16.84 -11.61 -1.04
C CYS A 130 -16.71 -11.70 0.48
N ALA A 131 -17.04 -12.87 1.04
CA ALA A 131 -16.98 -13.12 2.47
C ALA A 131 -15.53 -13.13 2.97
N ASP A 132 -14.62 -13.72 2.19
CA ASP A 132 -13.22 -13.88 2.55
C ASP A 132 -12.29 -13.05 1.65
N LYS A 133 -11.78 -11.96 2.22
CA LYS A 133 -10.73 -11.14 1.59
C LYS A 133 -9.36 -11.58 2.07
N VAL A 134 -8.42 -11.73 1.14
CA VAL A 134 -6.99 -11.88 1.41
C VAL A 134 -6.29 -10.60 0.98
N ILE A 135 -5.46 -10.01 1.83
CA ILE A 135 -4.74 -8.78 1.47
C ILE A 135 -3.59 -9.15 0.53
N LYS A 136 -3.49 -8.42 -0.59
CA LYS A 136 -2.48 -8.61 -1.63
C LYS A 136 -2.03 -7.28 -2.22
N VAL A 137 -0.82 -7.23 -2.74
CA VAL A 137 -0.37 -6.13 -3.63
C VAL A 137 -1.14 -6.24 -4.94
N ILE A 138 -1.82 -5.17 -5.33
CA ILE A 138 -2.67 -5.11 -6.52
C ILE A 138 -2.05 -4.29 -7.64
N THR A 139 -1.15 -3.37 -7.32
CA THR A 139 -0.49 -2.53 -8.31
C THR A 139 0.92 -2.16 -7.87
N ILE A 140 1.82 -2.13 -8.85
CA ILE A 140 3.17 -1.57 -8.72
C ILE A 140 3.34 -0.45 -9.75
N ASN A 141 3.91 0.68 -9.35
CA ASN A 141 4.33 1.75 -10.26
C ASN A 141 5.83 2.00 -10.10
N THR A 142 6.59 1.58 -11.10
CA THR A 142 8.06 1.63 -11.11
C THR A 142 8.58 3.04 -11.40
N ASN A 143 7.73 3.92 -11.94
CA ASN A 143 8.04 5.30 -12.34
C ASN A 143 7.29 6.36 -11.51
N ALA A 144 6.70 5.99 -10.36
CA ALA A 144 6.11 6.97 -9.44
C ALA A 144 7.19 7.94 -8.92
N PRO A 145 6.85 9.22 -8.64
CA PRO A 145 7.79 10.18 -8.08
C PRO A 145 8.46 9.65 -6.80
N ARG A 146 9.77 9.85 -6.68
CA ARG A 146 10.52 9.38 -5.50
C ARG A 146 10.08 10.14 -4.24
N THR A 147 10.07 9.44 -3.11
CA THR A 147 9.96 10.00 -1.76
C THR A 147 11.29 10.43 -1.19
#